data_AF-R7B5H8-F1
#
_entry.id   AF-R7B5H8-F1
#
_cell.length_a   1.000
_cell.length_b   1.000
_cell.length_c   1.000
_cell.angle_alpha   90.00
_cell.angle_beta   90.00
_cell.angle_gamma   90.00
#
_symmetry.space_group_name_H-M   'P 1'
#
loop_
_entity.id
_entity.type
_entity.pdbx_description
1 polymer ?
#
loop_
_entity_poly.entity_id
_entity_poly.type
_entity_poly.pdbx_seq_one_letter_code
_entity_poly.pdbx_strand_id
1 'polypeptide(L)'
;MRAVSPVWADRLIKSIPDAYRKLIDETIREQVDFLIIAGDAFDASHPSYADFCLFRDGLERLNDANIPVYFCTGNHDPYARWAGEYGDLPENVHLFDPHEANYFVYEKEGESLAVLGGRSYYTQAWPQDENIAEGISHAKAKEIAADATFQVGVIHSGLDIDPTRSPVKPKDLLARKMDYWALGHIHHPQLIPEDDPAIAFSGCIQGRDIHETGPHGVLKVTLRENLPTEVAFLSTAQIVWERIEVDVSACATIADIQEAVTTQQFERNARSQCQNMLCRITLTGATPLHSALTPHVLADLRSVINDRYPFFFIDDVVNETRAKIDKDAIEKEGLFPAVYLSTMRAQKKDRVDGLSYLEQQFSALDLPVPKLQRRFDEACKEAESLVFDLLSENNND
;
A
#
# COMPACT_ATOMS: atom_id res chain seq x y z
N MET A 1 -14.37 0.42 12.18
CA MET A 1 -14.33 -0.98 12.65
C MET A 1 -15.07 -1.25 13.96
N ARG A 2 -14.85 -0.51 15.06
CA ARG A 2 -15.49 -0.78 16.38
C ARG A 2 -17.02 -0.92 16.35
N ALA A 3 -17.70 -0.14 15.51
CA ALA A 3 -19.16 -0.21 15.33
C ALA A 3 -19.63 -1.43 14.52
N VAL A 4 -18.74 -2.09 13.77
CA VAL A 4 -19.06 -3.18 12.84
C VAL A 4 -18.63 -4.53 13.41
N SER A 5 -17.42 -4.62 13.96
CA SER A 5 -16.92 -5.83 14.62
C SER A 5 -15.94 -5.48 15.75
N PRO A 6 -16.32 -5.67 17.03
CA PRO A 6 -15.42 -5.46 18.15
C PRO A 6 -14.19 -6.37 18.11
N VAL A 7 -14.35 -7.60 17.64
CA VAL A 7 -13.26 -8.59 17.53
C VAL A 7 -12.20 -8.11 16.53
N TRP A 8 -12.60 -7.69 15.33
CA TRP A 8 -11.65 -7.19 14.34
C TRP A 8 -11.06 -5.83 14.71
N ALA A 9 -11.81 -4.98 15.42
CA ALA A 9 -11.27 -3.76 15.97
C ALA A 9 -10.16 -4.04 17.01
N ASP A 10 -10.33 -5.04 17.88
CA ASP A 10 -9.29 -5.45 18.83
C ASP A 10 -8.06 -6.03 18.12
N ARG A 11 -8.27 -6.86 17.08
CA ARG A 11 -7.17 -7.38 16.24
C ARG A 11 -6.38 -6.25 15.58
N LEU A 12 -7.05 -5.23 15.04
CA LEU A 12 -6.39 -4.07 14.43
C LEU A 12 -5.61 -3.23 15.45
N ILE A 13 -6.10 -3.10 16.68
CA ILE A 13 -5.38 -2.37 17.74
C ILE A 13 -4.10 -3.12 18.13
N LYS A 14 -4.13 -4.45 18.14
CA LYS A 14 -3.00 -5.29 18.54
C LYS A 14 -2.02 -5.57 17.40
N SER A 15 -2.44 -5.40 16.14
CA SER A 15 -1.67 -5.86 14.98
C SER A 15 -0.30 -5.20 14.85
N ILE A 16 -0.17 -3.91 15.11
CA ILE A 16 1.12 -3.20 15.08
C ILE A 16 2.03 -3.68 16.23
N PRO A 17 1.60 -3.67 17.51
CA PRO A 17 2.36 -4.26 18.61
C PRO A 17 2.82 -5.70 18.36
N ASP A 18 1.94 -6.54 17.83
CA ASP A 18 2.22 -7.95 17.56
C ASP A 18 3.17 -8.13 16.35
N ALA A 19 3.04 -7.30 15.31
CA ALA A 19 4.01 -7.26 14.21
C ALA A 19 5.39 -6.82 14.67
N TYR A 20 5.48 -5.85 15.59
CA TYR A 20 6.76 -5.44 16.19
C TYR A 20 7.36 -6.56 17.04
N ARG A 21 6.58 -7.23 17.89
CA ARG A 21 7.07 -8.41 18.64
C ARG A 21 7.59 -9.49 17.71
N LYS A 22 6.86 -9.78 16.63
CA LYS A 22 7.29 -10.74 15.62
C LYS A 22 8.58 -10.29 14.94
N LEU A 23 8.73 -9.01 14.58
CA LEU A 23 10.00 -8.47 14.06
C LEU A 23 11.16 -8.81 14.99
N ILE A 24 11.04 -8.49 16.29
CA ILE A 24 12.09 -8.77 17.27
C ILE A 24 12.37 -10.27 17.40
N ASP A 25 11.34 -11.11 17.44
CA ASP A 25 11.47 -12.57 17.50
C ASP A 25 12.21 -13.11 16.27
N GLU A 26 11.86 -12.64 15.07
CA GLU A 26 12.50 -13.05 13.82
C GLU A 26 13.95 -12.57 13.74
N THR A 27 14.25 -11.33 14.17
CA THR A 27 15.62 -10.80 14.24
C THR A 27 16.52 -11.68 15.12
N ILE A 28 16.04 -12.09 16.30
CA ILE A 28 16.77 -12.98 17.22
C ILE A 28 16.88 -14.39 16.62
N ARG A 29 15.79 -14.94 16.07
CA ARG A 29 15.74 -16.30 15.52
C ARG A 29 16.68 -16.47 14.33
N GLU A 30 16.77 -15.45 13.46
CA GLU A 30 17.66 -15.45 12.30
C GLU A 30 19.12 -15.16 12.66
N GLN A 31 19.42 -14.79 13.91
CA GLN A 31 20.76 -14.45 14.40
C GLN A 31 21.48 -13.45 13.50
N VAL A 32 20.78 -12.39 13.12
CA VAL A 32 21.34 -11.35 12.25
C VAL A 32 22.49 -10.61 12.94
N ASP A 33 23.37 -10.04 12.13
CA ASP A 33 24.49 -9.22 12.61
C ASP A 33 24.03 -7.93 13.30
N PHE A 34 22.99 -7.29 12.76
CA PHE A 34 22.38 -6.09 13.33
C PHE A 34 20.98 -5.87 12.75
N LEU A 35 20.21 -4.99 13.38
CA LEU A 35 18.93 -4.48 12.88
C LEU A 35 19.10 -3.03 12.41
N ILE A 36 18.48 -2.66 11.28
CA ILE A 36 18.34 -1.26 10.85
C ILE A 36 16.88 -0.85 10.99
N ILE A 37 16.64 0.32 11.60
CA ILE A 37 15.35 1.00 11.63
C ILE A 37 15.52 2.33 10.89
N ALA A 38 14.92 2.45 9.71
CA ALA A 38 15.10 3.62 8.83
C ALA A 38 14.01 4.69 9.04
N GLY A 39 13.70 5.03 10.29
CA GLY A 39 12.74 6.08 10.68
C GLY A 39 11.29 5.63 10.82
N ASP A 40 10.47 6.56 11.33
CA ASP A 40 9.05 6.40 11.60
C ASP A 40 8.72 5.17 12.48
N ALA A 41 9.47 4.97 13.56
CA ALA A 41 9.16 3.99 14.60
C ALA A 41 7.86 4.34 15.34
N PHE A 42 7.54 5.63 15.43
CA PHE A 42 6.35 6.13 16.11
C PHE A 42 5.52 7.04 15.21
N ASP A 43 4.20 7.03 15.42
CA ASP A 43 3.29 7.99 14.78
C ASP A 43 3.13 9.26 15.64
N ALA A 44 3.64 10.39 15.16
CA ALA A 44 3.50 11.72 15.77
C ALA A 44 2.06 12.10 16.13
N SER A 45 1.05 11.54 15.46
CA SER A 45 -0.35 11.85 15.72
C SER A 45 -0.90 11.19 16.99
N HIS A 46 -0.29 10.08 17.43
CA HIS A 46 -0.74 9.29 18.57
C HIS A 46 0.43 8.80 19.44
N PRO A 47 1.22 9.70 20.07
CA PRO A 47 2.30 9.29 20.95
C PRO A 47 1.71 8.55 22.17
N SER A 48 2.09 7.27 22.32
CA SER A 48 1.67 6.42 23.43
C SER A 48 2.90 5.99 24.20
N TYR A 49 2.92 6.29 25.50
CA TYR A 49 3.99 5.82 26.37
C TYR A 49 4.05 4.29 26.41
N ALA A 50 2.90 3.61 26.27
CA ALA A 50 2.87 2.15 26.19
C ALA A 50 3.56 1.62 24.92
N ASP A 51 3.44 2.33 23.80
CA ASP A 51 4.11 1.95 22.55
C ASP A 51 5.61 2.21 22.64
N PHE A 52 6.02 3.31 23.31
CA PHE A 52 7.43 3.55 23.62
C PHE A 52 8.03 2.47 24.53
N CYS A 53 7.33 2.09 25.61
CA CYS A 53 7.78 0.98 26.46
C CYS A 53 7.91 -0.32 25.67
N LEU A 54 6.90 -0.65 24.84
CA LEU A 54 6.97 -1.84 23.99
C LEU A 54 8.18 -1.82 23.05
N PHE A 55 8.44 -0.67 22.42
CA PHE A 55 9.59 -0.47 21.55
C PHE A 55 10.90 -0.64 22.32
N ARG A 56 11.07 0.03 23.46
CA ARG A 56 12.27 -0.11 24.28
C ARG A 56 12.47 -1.55 24.75
N ASP A 57 11.43 -2.22 25.24
CA ASP A 57 11.49 -3.61 25.71
C ASP A 57 11.92 -4.56 24.58
N GLY A 58 11.49 -4.32 23.33
CA GLY A 58 11.95 -5.07 22.16
C GLY A 58 13.45 -4.88 21.88
N LEU A 59 13.94 -3.64 22.00
CA LEU A 59 15.36 -3.32 21.84
C LEU A 59 16.22 -3.90 22.97
N GLU A 60 15.71 -3.93 24.21
CA GLU A 60 16.35 -4.59 25.35
C GLU A 60 16.52 -6.10 25.09
N ARG A 61 15.52 -6.76 24.49
CA ARG A 61 15.66 -8.17 24.09
C ARG A 61 16.74 -8.39 23.03
N LEU A 62 16.92 -7.44 22.11
CA LEU A 62 18.03 -7.47 21.15
C LEU A 62 19.38 -7.22 21.83
N ASN A 63 19.41 -6.33 22.83
CA ASN A 63 20.59 -6.09 23.64
C ASN A 63 21.03 -7.36 24.38
N ASP A 64 20.09 -8.08 25.02
CA ASP A 64 20.35 -9.36 25.68
C ASP A 64 20.87 -10.43 24.71
N ALA A 65 20.45 -10.37 23.43
CA ALA A 65 20.92 -11.21 22.35
C ALA A 65 22.24 -10.73 21.72
N ASN A 66 22.81 -9.61 22.17
CA ASN A 66 23.98 -8.93 21.60
C ASN A 66 23.81 -8.53 20.12
N ILE A 67 22.60 -8.12 19.74
CA ILE A 67 22.29 -7.63 18.38
C ILE A 67 22.21 -6.10 18.43
N PRO A 68 23.18 -5.37 17.83
CA PRO A 68 23.12 -3.92 17.74
C PRO A 68 22.02 -3.44 16.78
N VAL A 69 21.53 -2.24 17.06
CA VAL A 69 20.44 -1.60 16.31
C VAL A 69 20.91 -0.25 15.81
N TYR A 70 20.84 -0.02 14.50
CA TYR A 70 21.15 1.26 13.88
C TYR A 70 19.86 1.96 13.48
N PHE A 71 19.60 3.14 14.04
CA PHE A 71 18.31 3.80 13.94
C PHE A 71 18.49 5.24 13.44
N CYS A 72 17.75 5.64 12.41
CA CYS A 72 17.56 7.06 12.08
C CYS A 72 16.12 7.46 12.37
N THR A 73 15.86 8.70 12.76
CA THR A 73 14.47 9.18 12.92
C THR A 73 13.86 9.59 11.58
N GLY A 74 12.54 9.49 11.48
CA GLY A 74 11.75 9.94 10.32
C GLY A 74 10.94 11.20 10.62
N ASN A 75 10.01 11.53 9.73
CA ASN A 75 9.17 12.71 9.91
C ASN A 75 8.05 12.55 10.94
N HIS A 76 7.63 11.32 11.25
CA HIS A 76 6.62 11.06 12.28
C HIS A 76 7.21 10.98 13.68
N ASP A 77 8.51 10.70 13.81
CA ASP A 77 9.18 10.58 15.10
C ASP A 77 10.48 11.41 15.18
N PRO A 78 10.44 12.70 14.78
CA PRO A 78 11.65 13.51 14.65
C PRO A 78 12.32 13.73 16.01
N TYR A 79 13.65 13.84 15.99
CA TYR A 79 14.49 13.90 17.18
C TYR A 79 14.03 14.96 18.19
N ALA A 80 13.73 16.18 17.73
CA ALA A 80 13.35 17.29 18.63
C ALA A 80 12.08 17.02 19.47
N ARG A 81 11.21 16.09 19.03
CA ARG A 81 9.98 15.73 19.75
C ARG A 81 10.17 14.56 20.72
N TRP A 82 11.17 13.72 20.47
CA TRP A 82 11.40 12.45 21.18
C TRP A 82 12.78 12.40 21.85
N ALA A 83 13.47 13.54 21.97
CA ALA A 83 14.86 13.60 22.46
C ALA A 83 15.01 13.02 23.88
N GLY A 84 14.00 13.17 24.74
CA GLY A 84 14.01 12.57 26.08
C GLY A 84 13.92 11.05 26.00
N GLU A 85 12.90 10.55 25.32
CA GLU A 85 12.65 9.12 25.09
C GLU A 85 13.82 8.43 24.37
N TYR A 86 14.41 9.06 23.36
CA TYR A 86 15.57 8.53 22.65
C TYR A 86 16.84 8.51 23.51
N GLY A 87 16.94 9.36 24.52
CA GLY A 87 18.00 9.31 25.52
C GLY A 87 17.90 8.10 26.46
N ASP A 88 16.72 7.47 26.56
CA ASP A 88 16.44 6.31 27.41
C ASP A 88 16.54 4.97 26.65
N LEU A 89 17.01 4.97 25.39
CA LEU A 89 17.18 3.74 24.61
C LEU A 89 18.36 2.90 25.15
N PRO A 90 18.32 1.56 24.98
CA PRO A 90 19.39 0.69 25.48
C PRO A 90 20.73 0.91 24.75
N GLU A 91 21.83 0.47 25.37
CA GLU A 91 23.20 0.74 24.90
C GLU A 91 23.52 0.13 23.52
N ASN A 92 22.79 -0.90 23.08
CA ASN A 92 22.94 -1.50 21.75
C ASN A 92 22.35 -0.65 20.62
N VAL A 93 21.66 0.47 20.95
CA VAL A 93 21.03 1.33 19.96
C VAL A 93 21.94 2.48 19.58
N HIS A 94 22.24 2.57 18.30
CA HIS A 94 23.09 3.58 17.69
C HIS A 94 22.22 4.51 16.85
N LEU A 95 21.83 5.63 17.44
CA LEU A 95 20.99 6.65 16.80
C LEU A 95 21.85 7.56 15.91
N PHE A 96 21.46 7.71 14.64
CA PHE A 96 22.10 8.66 13.73
C PHE A 96 21.80 10.10 14.14
N ASP A 97 22.77 10.98 13.93
CA ASP A 97 22.71 12.38 14.30
C ASP A 97 21.71 13.14 13.39
N PRO A 98 20.90 14.06 13.94
CA PRO A 98 19.90 14.79 13.18
C PRO A 98 20.42 16.07 12.50
N HIS A 99 21.66 16.49 12.77
CA HIS A 99 22.26 17.71 12.24
C HIS A 99 23.33 17.44 11.19
N GLU A 100 24.11 16.37 11.33
CA GLU A 100 25.15 16.00 10.38
C GLU A 100 25.14 14.51 10.02
N ALA A 101 25.77 14.17 8.90
CA ALA A 101 25.98 12.77 8.56
C ALA A 101 27.00 12.15 9.52
N ASN A 102 26.60 11.11 10.23
CA ASN A 102 27.47 10.36 11.12
C ASN A 102 27.50 8.87 10.75
N TYR A 103 28.48 8.17 11.31
CA TYR A 103 28.78 6.80 10.94
C TYR A 103 29.07 5.93 12.16
N PHE A 104 28.68 4.67 12.06
CA PHE A 104 29.02 3.63 13.02
C PHE A 104 29.76 2.49 12.34
N VAL A 105 30.71 1.89 13.05
CA VAL A 105 31.42 0.70 12.59
C VAL A 105 30.79 -0.50 13.29
N TYR A 106 30.36 -1.49 12.52
CA TYR A 106 30.00 -2.80 13.03
C TYR A 106 31.21 -3.72 12.95
N GLU A 107 31.60 -4.24 14.12
CA GLU A 107 32.72 -5.15 14.27
C GLU A 107 32.23 -6.53 14.72
N LYS A 108 32.82 -7.58 14.17
CA LYS A 108 32.55 -8.95 14.58
C LYS A 108 33.87 -9.70 14.65
N GLU A 109 34.11 -10.38 15.77
CA GLU A 109 35.36 -11.13 16.01
C GLU A 109 36.65 -10.28 15.87
N GLY A 110 36.54 -8.97 16.08
CA GLY A 110 37.67 -8.03 15.99
C GLY A 110 37.94 -7.51 14.57
N GLU A 111 37.09 -7.84 13.60
CA GLU A 111 37.15 -7.33 12.23
C GLU A 111 36.01 -6.34 11.98
N SER A 112 36.32 -5.19 11.37
CA SER A 112 35.31 -4.24 10.91
C SER A 112 34.61 -4.82 9.68
N LEU A 113 33.37 -5.29 9.83
CA LEU A 113 32.63 -5.90 8.71
C LEU A 113 31.82 -4.88 7.93
N ALA A 114 31.24 -3.89 8.61
CA ALA A 114 30.42 -2.89 7.96
C ALA A 114 30.62 -1.49 8.55
N VAL A 115 30.48 -0.47 7.71
CA VAL A 115 30.35 0.92 8.13
C VAL A 115 28.97 1.40 7.71
N LEU A 116 28.18 1.83 8.69
CA LEU A 116 26.83 2.35 8.46
C LEU A 116 26.86 3.87 8.56
N GLY A 117 26.51 4.57 7.48
CA GLY A 117 26.41 6.03 7.43
C GLY A 117 24.96 6.47 7.33
N GLY A 118 24.56 7.43 8.15
CA GLY A 118 23.16 7.84 8.20
C GLY A 118 22.96 9.26 8.68
N ARG A 119 21.70 9.70 8.66
CA ARG A 119 21.26 10.98 9.20
C ARG A 119 19.79 10.92 9.60
N SER A 120 19.47 11.52 10.74
CA SER A 120 18.12 11.56 11.31
C SER A 120 17.37 12.85 10.95
N TYR A 121 16.05 12.83 11.07
CA TYR A 121 15.20 14.02 11.02
C TYR A 121 15.23 14.77 12.35
N TYR A 122 15.70 16.03 12.36
CA TYR A 122 15.61 16.88 13.56
C TYR A 122 14.17 17.32 13.86
N THR A 123 13.41 17.73 12.83
CA THR A 123 11.99 18.10 12.93
C THR A 123 11.17 17.31 11.89
N GLN A 124 9.84 17.40 11.96
CA GLN A 124 8.96 16.74 10.99
C GLN A 124 9.19 17.18 9.53
N ALA A 125 9.68 18.41 9.33
CA ALA A 125 10.01 18.92 8.01
C ALA A 125 11.52 18.80 7.74
N TRP A 126 11.87 18.46 6.51
CA TRP A 126 13.24 18.52 6.01
C TRP A 126 13.48 19.83 5.26
N PRO A 127 14.65 20.51 5.41
CA PRO A 127 14.97 21.71 4.65
C PRO A 127 14.97 21.47 3.14
N GLN A 128 14.34 22.36 2.37
CA GLN A 128 14.14 22.15 0.91
C GLN A 128 15.44 22.22 0.09
N ASP A 129 16.45 22.91 0.60
CA ASP A 129 17.75 23.14 -0.02
C ASP A 129 18.83 22.17 0.45
N GLU A 130 18.50 21.24 1.34
CA GLU A 130 19.42 20.24 1.86
C GLU A 130 19.12 18.84 1.34
N ASN A 131 20.18 18.10 0.99
CA ASN A 131 20.08 16.68 0.67
C ASN A 131 20.42 15.85 1.92
N ILE A 132 19.50 14.98 2.37
CA ILE A 132 19.72 14.12 3.53
C ILE A 132 20.89 13.15 3.37
N ALA A 133 21.19 12.75 2.14
CA ALA A 133 22.32 11.88 1.83
C ALA A 133 23.64 12.64 1.65
N GLU A 134 23.67 13.95 1.88
CA GLU A 134 24.89 14.75 1.81
C GLU A 134 25.89 14.29 2.88
N GLY A 135 27.17 14.19 2.52
CA GLY A 135 28.20 13.67 3.42
C GLY A 135 28.14 12.16 3.69
N ILE A 136 27.14 11.44 3.16
CA ILE A 136 27.03 9.97 3.23
C ILE A 136 27.58 9.35 1.94
N SER A 137 28.74 8.68 2.00
CA SER A 137 29.34 8.04 0.81
C SER A 137 30.36 6.96 1.16
N HIS A 138 30.63 6.07 0.20
CA HIS A 138 31.65 5.02 0.35
C HIS A 138 33.04 5.61 0.63
N ALA A 139 33.39 6.71 -0.05
CA ALA A 139 34.68 7.38 0.18
C ALA A 139 34.83 7.80 1.64
N LYS A 140 33.78 8.41 2.23
CA LYS A 140 33.81 8.85 3.62
C LYS A 140 33.78 7.68 4.59
N ALA A 141 33.02 6.62 4.30
CA ALA A 141 33.03 5.39 5.08
C ALA A 141 34.42 4.74 5.13
N LYS A 142 35.17 4.73 4.01
CA LYS A 142 36.56 4.24 3.96
C LYS A 142 37.56 5.11 4.69
N GLU A 143 37.30 6.41 4.86
CA GLU A 143 38.11 7.25 5.75
C GLU A 143 37.95 6.87 7.23
N ILE A 144 36.78 6.35 7.61
CA ILE A 144 36.45 5.96 8.99
C ILE A 144 37.00 4.58 9.30
N ALA A 145 36.75 3.60 8.44
CA ALA A 145 37.32 2.27 8.54
C ALA A 145 37.71 1.77 7.14
N ALA A 146 39.00 1.92 6.81
CA ALA A 146 39.53 1.57 5.49
C ALA A 146 39.33 0.08 5.15
N ASP A 147 39.48 -0.77 6.17
CA ASP A 147 39.42 -2.22 6.06
C ASP A 147 37.99 -2.77 6.15
N ALA A 148 36.98 -1.93 6.37
CA ALA A 148 35.60 -2.39 6.47
C ALA A 148 35.11 -3.01 5.15
N THR A 149 34.54 -4.21 5.23
CA THR A 149 34.11 -4.95 4.03
C THR A 149 32.95 -4.26 3.32
N PHE A 150 31.89 -3.89 4.05
CA PHE A 150 30.67 -3.33 3.49
C PHE A 150 30.38 -1.90 3.96
N GLN A 151 29.67 -1.14 3.16
CA GLN A 151 29.25 0.24 3.43
C GLN A 151 27.75 0.35 3.21
N VAL A 152 27.01 0.65 4.27
CA VAL A 152 25.54 0.75 4.26
C VAL A 152 25.10 2.19 4.52
N GLY A 153 24.23 2.73 3.68
CA GLY A 153 23.57 4.01 3.90
C GLY A 153 22.21 3.82 4.59
N VAL A 154 21.88 4.66 5.57
CA VAL A 154 20.60 4.61 6.29
C VAL A 154 19.96 6.00 6.32
N ILE A 155 18.82 6.17 5.64
CA ILE A 155 18.11 7.46 5.57
C ILE A 155 16.59 7.26 5.51
N HIS A 156 15.83 8.25 5.95
CA HIS A 156 14.38 8.30 5.77
C HIS A 156 14.04 9.28 4.63
N SER A 157 13.54 8.81 3.49
CA SER A 157 13.38 9.66 2.30
C SER A 157 12.29 9.16 1.36
N GLY A 158 11.53 10.09 0.78
CA GLY A 158 10.58 9.83 -0.29
C GLY A 158 11.16 9.66 -1.68
N LEU A 159 12.49 9.68 -1.83
CA LEU A 159 13.16 9.71 -3.13
C LEU A 159 12.55 10.77 -4.07
N ASP A 160 12.37 10.44 -5.35
CA ASP A 160 11.60 11.22 -6.32
C ASP A 160 10.11 10.83 -6.36
N ILE A 161 9.66 9.97 -5.44
CA ILE A 161 8.27 9.49 -5.31
C ILE A 161 7.44 10.46 -4.46
N ASP A 162 7.97 10.88 -3.31
CA ASP A 162 7.39 11.91 -2.45
C ASP A 162 8.33 13.13 -2.34
N PRO A 163 8.10 14.17 -3.15
CA PRO A 163 8.94 15.37 -3.17
C PRO A 163 8.82 16.22 -1.89
N THR A 164 7.92 15.87 -0.97
CA THR A 164 7.67 16.64 0.25
C THR A 164 8.45 16.13 1.46
N ARG A 165 9.18 15.02 1.33
CA ARG A 165 9.85 14.30 2.43
C ARG A 165 11.28 13.95 2.05
N SER A 166 12.17 14.91 2.27
CA SER A 166 13.61 14.86 1.97
C SER A 166 13.92 14.13 0.65
N PRO A 167 13.48 14.68 -0.50
CA PRO A 167 13.63 13.98 -1.76
C PRO A 167 15.08 13.89 -2.20
N VAL A 168 15.48 12.70 -2.62
CA VAL A 168 16.78 12.44 -3.27
C VAL A 168 16.58 11.55 -4.48
N LYS A 169 17.30 11.80 -5.58
CA LYS A 169 17.13 10.95 -6.77
C LYS A 169 17.86 9.63 -6.55
N PRO A 170 17.27 8.48 -6.94
CA PRO A 170 17.92 7.17 -6.81
C PRO A 170 19.34 7.14 -7.42
N LYS A 171 19.52 7.77 -8.59
CA LYS A 171 20.83 7.87 -9.25
C LYS A 171 21.90 8.58 -8.41
N ASP A 172 21.51 9.54 -7.58
CA ASP A 172 22.43 10.31 -6.74
C ASP A 172 22.88 9.46 -5.54
N LEU A 173 22.03 8.55 -5.05
CA LEU A 173 22.39 7.54 -4.05
C LEU A 173 23.33 6.48 -4.65
N LEU A 174 23.01 5.97 -5.84
CA LEU A 174 23.88 5.01 -6.54
C LEU A 174 25.28 5.59 -6.83
N ALA A 175 25.34 6.88 -7.19
CA ALA A 175 26.61 7.57 -7.44
C ALA A 175 27.52 7.66 -6.20
N ARG A 176 26.98 7.50 -4.99
CA ARG A 176 27.75 7.47 -3.73
C ARG A 176 28.43 6.13 -3.46
N LYS A 177 28.14 5.10 -4.27
CA LYS A 177 28.79 3.78 -4.28
C LYS A 177 28.76 3.03 -2.93
N MET A 178 27.73 3.27 -2.11
CA MET A 178 27.45 2.38 -0.98
C MET A 178 27.04 1.01 -1.52
N ASP A 179 27.35 -0.06 -0.79
CA ASP A 179 26.94 -1.42 -1.17
C ASP A 179 25.43 -1.60 -1.03
N TYR A 180 24.83 -0.92 -0.06
CA TYR A 180 23.39 -0.97 0.18
C TYR A 180 22.87 0.31 0.82
N TRP A 181 21.64 0.69 0.49
CA TRP A 181 20.90 1.78 1.11
C TRP A 181 19.59 1.25 1.72
N ALA A 182 19.50 1.32 3.04
CA ALA A 182 18.28 1.05 3.79
C ALA A 182 17.46 2.34 3.94
N LEU A 183 16.30 2.39 3.27
CA LEU A 183 15.41 3.53 3.30
C LEU A 183 14.10 3.24 4.06
N GLY A 184 13.56 4.27 4.69
CA GLY A 184 12.19 4.33 5.17
C GLY A 184 11.43 5.53 4.57
N HIS A 185 10.13 5.64 4.91
CA HIS A 185 9.10 6.58 4.41
C HIS A 185 8.05 5.92 3.50
N ILE A 186 8.49 5.13 2.52
CA ILE A 186 7.57 4.42 1.62
C ILE A 186 7.09 3.14 2.29
N HIS A 187 5.76 2.96 2.37
CA HIS A 187 5.13 1.90 3.17
C HIS A 187 5.01 0.55 2.47
N HIS A 188 5.23 0.52 1.15
CA HIS A 188 5.31 -0.72 0.40
C HIS A 188 6.76 -1.14 0.19
N PRO A 189 7.07 -2.45 0.29
CA PRO A 189 8.40 -2.95 -0.02
C PRO A 189 8.78 -2.61 -1.46
N GLN A 190 10.02 -2.12 -1.65
CA GLN A 190 10.53 -1.76 -2.97
C GLN A 190 12.04 -2.00 -3.02
N LEU A 191 12.50 -2.61 -4.12
CA LEU A 191 13.90 -2.94 -4.37
C LEU A 191 14.38 -2.22 -5.63
N ILE A 192 15.55 -1.57 -5.58
CA ILE A 192 16.08 -0.78 -6.68
C ILE A 192 17.59 -1.07 -6.86
N PRO A 193 18.00 -1.70 -7.98
CA PRO A 193 17.16 -2.48 -8.91
C PRO A 193 16.62 -3.76 -8.25
N GLU A 194 15.71 -4.49 -8.90
CA GLU A 194 15.09 -5.69 -8.31
C GLU A 194 16.04 -6.91 -8.20
N ASP A 195 16.89 -7.15 -9.21
CA ASP A 195 17.71 -8.37 -9.31
C ASP A 195 19.09 -8.29 -8.60
N ASP A 196 19.45 -7.10 -8.09
CA ASP A 196 20.65 -6.84 -7.27
C ASP A 196 20.47 -5.51 -6.52
N PRO A 197 19.62 -5.48 -5.47
CA PRO A 197 19.17 -4.24 -4.87
C PRO A 197 20.28 -3.51 -4.13
N ALA A 198 20.57 -2.30 -4.59
CA ALA A 198 21.46 -1.36 -3.92
C ALA A 198 20.69 -0.35 -3.05
N ILE A 199 19.39 -0.19 -3.28
CA ILE A 199 18.49 0.68 -2.51
C ILE A 199 17.23 -0.11 -2.22
N ALA A 200 16.74 -0.06 -0.98
CA ALA A 200 15.51 -0.73 -0.62
C ALA A 200 14.69 0.03 0.41
N PHE A 201 13.37 -0.07 0.24
CA PHE A 201 12.39 0.20 1.29
C PHE A 201 11.86 -1.13 1.81
N SER A 202 11.87 -1.32 3.13
CA SER A 202 11.21 -2.49 3.73
C SER A 202 9.69 -2.40 3.69
N GLY A 203 9.14 -1.19 3.52
CA GLY A 203 7.75 -0.92 3.79
C GLY A 203 7.46 -0.83 5.29
N CYS A 204 6.18 -0.73 5.65
CA CYS A 204 5.75 -0.82 7.04
C CYS A 204 5.59 -2.29 7.47
N ILE A 205 5.73 -2.55 8.77
CA ILE A 205 5.69 -3.91 9.34
C ILE A 205 4.26 -4.47 9.44
N GLN A 206 3.26 -3.60 9.33
CA GLN A 206 1.84 -3.90 9.40
C GLN A 206 1.08 -2.81 8.64
N GLY A 207 0.36 -3.20 7.58
CA GLY A 207 -0.50 -2.30 6.84
C GLY A 207 -1.59 -1.71 7.76
N ARG A 208 -1.83 -0.42 7.64
CA ARG A 208 -2.65 0.37 8.58
C ARG A 208 -4.09 0.53 8.13
N ASP A 209 -4.33 0.54 6.82
CA ASP A 209 -5.64 0.68 6.24
C ASP A 209 -5.74 0.06 4.84
N ILE A 210 -6.92 0.18 4.23
CA ILE A 210 -7.27 -0.40 2.92
C ILE A 210 -6.47 0.14 1.74
N HIS A 211 -5.67 1.20 1.92
CA HIS A 211 -4.75 1.73 0.90
C HIS A 211 -3.38 1.04 0.95
N GLU A 212 -3.05 0.36 2.05
CA GLU A 212 -1.80 -0.38 2.25
C GLU A 212 -2.05 -1.89 2.03
N THR A 213 -2.35 -2.26 0.78
CA THR A 213 -2.69 -3.65 0.43
C THR A 213 -1.47 -4.56 0.28
N GLY A 214 -1.69 -5.87 0.44
CA GLY A 214 -0.67 -6.89 0.21
C GLY A 214 0.25 -7.14 1.41
N PRO A 215 1.33 -7.92 1.20
CA PRO A 215 2.18 -8.36 2.30
C PRO A 215 2.99 -7.19 2.88
N HIS A 216 3.04 -7.13 4.22
CA HIS A 216 3.80 -6.14 4.99
C HIS A 216 4.73 -6.86 5.99
N GLY A 217 5.90 -6.27 6.24
CA GLY A 217 7.03 -7.04 6.74
C GLY A 217 8.33 -6.25 6.84
N VAL A 218 9.41 -7.02 6.90
CA VAL A 218 10.80 -6.51 6.90
C VAL A 218 11.62 -7.24 5.83
N LEU A 219 12.78 -6.68 5.51
CA LEU A 219 13.75 -7.30 4.62
C LEU A 219 14.89 -7.88 5.45
N LYS A 220 15.17 -9.17 5.26
CA LYS A 220 16.44 -9.78 5.66
C LYS A 220 17.41 -9.63 4.50
N VAL A 221 18.46 -8.84 4.72
CA VAL A 221 19.47 -8.52 3.71
C VAL A 221 20.75 -9.26 4.07
N THR A 222 21.35 -9.94 3.09
CA THR A 222 22.65 -10.60 3.24
C THR A 222 23.60 -10.06 2.19
N LEU A 223 24.65 -9.38 2.66
CA LEU A 223 25.75 -8.89 1.83
C LEU A 223 26.91 -9.88 1.89
N ARG A 224 27.47 -10.21 0.72
CA ARG A 224 28.64 -11.09 0.60
C ARG A 224 29.58 -10.49 -0.43
N GLU A 225 30.88 -10.61 -0.19
CA GLU A 225 31.88 -10.04 -1.10
C GLU A 225 31.72 -10.61 -2.51
N ASN A 226 31.69 -9.72 -3.51
CA ASN A 226 31.61 -10.06 -4.92
C ASN A 226 30.37 -10.88 -5.32
N LEU A 227 29.29 -10.83 -4.53
CA LEU A 227 28.00 -11.45 -4.85
C LEU A 227 26.89 -10.40 -4.83
N PRO A 228 25.81 -10.61 -5.62
CA PRO A 228 24.63 -9.76 -5.56
C PRO A 228 24.02 -9.70 -4.15
N THR A 229 23.35 -8.60 -3.84
CA THR A 229 22.63 -8.42 -2.58
C THR A 229 21.48 -9.42 -2.49
N GLU A 230 21.54 -10.32 -1.51
CA GLU A 230 20.47 -11.28 -1.26
C GLU A 230 19.43 -10.65 -0.34
N VAL A 231 18.18 -10.57 -0.81
CA VAL A 231 17.06 -10.03 -0.03
C VAL A 231 15.96 -11.07 0.10
N ALA A 232 15.60 -11.38 1.35
CA ALA A 232 14.45 -12.21 1.68
C ALA A 232 13.40 -11.36 2.43
N PHE A 233 12.17 -11.35 1.93
CA PHE A 233 11.07 -10.68 2.61
C PHE A 233 10.51 -11.56 3.73
N LEU A 234 10.45 -11.02 4.95
CA LEU A 234 9.88 -11.66 6.12
C LEU A 234 8.58 -10.96 6.51
N SER A 235 7.45 -11.62 6.31
CA SER A 235 6.15 -11.03 6.67
C SER A 235 5.96 -10.97 8.18
N THR A 236 5.75 -9.77 8.72
CA THR A 236 5.44 -9.54 10.14
C THR A 236 3.98 -9.19 10.37
N ALA A 237 3.26 -8.83 9.31
CA ALA A 237 1.87 -8.40 9.39
C ALA A 237 0.97 -9.49 9.98
N GLN A 238 0.15 -9.09 10.95
CA GLN A 238 -0.88 -9.93 11.55
C GLN A 238 -2.17 -9.92 10.73
N ILE A 239 -2.40 -8.81 10.03
CA ILE A 239 -3.55 -8.59 9.15
C ILE A 239 -3.04 -8.08 7.81
N VAL A 240 -3.46 -8.71 6.72
CA VAL A 240 -3.21 -8.22 5.36
C VAL A 240 -4.47 -7.56 4.82
N TRP A 241 -4.31 -6.35 4.27
CA TRP A 241 -5.38 -5.63 3.59
C TRP A 241 -5.44 -6.03 2.12
N GLU A 242 -6.64 -6.27 1.60
CA GLU A 242 -6.84 -6.63 0.20
C GLU A 242 -8.01 -5.85 -0.42
N ARG A 243 -7.87 -5.51 -1.70
CA ARG A 243 -8.99 -5.06 -2.53
C ARG A 243 -9.27 -6.13 -3.57
N ILE A 244 -10.45 -6.70 -3.51
CA ILE A 244 -10.81 -7.87 -4.32
C ILE A 244 -11.94 -7.48 -5.24
N GLU A 245 -11.63 -7.43 -6.53
CA GLU A 245 -12.63 -7.30 -7.57
C GLU A 245 -13.20 -8.69 -7.90
N VAL A 246 -14.53 -8.80 -7.99
CA VAL A 246 -15.24 -10.05 -8.26
C VAL A 246 -16.22 -9.82 -9.41
N ASP A 247 -15.94 -10.42 -10.57
CA ASP A 247 -16.87 -10.41 -11.70
C ASP A 247 -18.06 -11.35 -11.42
N VAL A 248 -19.26 -10.79 -11.35
CA VAL A 248 -20.50 -11.50 -11.06
C VAL A 248 -21.40 -11.68 -12.30
N SER A 249 -20.86 -11.48 -13.51
CA SER A 249 -21.62 -11.60 -14.78
C SER A 249 -22.22 -12.99 -15.00
N ALA A 250 -21.56 -14.03 -14.46
CA ALA A 250 -21.99 -15.43 -14.55
C ALA A 250 -22.87 -15.87 -13.38
N CYS A 251 -23.03 -15.05 -12.34
CA CYS A 251 -23.85 -15.37 -11.16
C CYS A 251 -25.34 -15.22 -11.50
N ALA A 252 -26.12 -16.27 -11.26
CA ALA A 252 -27.57 -16.27 -11.43
C ALA A 252 -28.31 -15.92 -10.13
N THR A 253 -27.67 -16.14 -8.97
CA THR A 253 -28.25 -15.88 -7.65
C THR A 253 -27.28 -15.14 -6.72
N ILE A 254 -27.80 -14.57 -5.63
CA ILE A 254 -26.98 -13.98 -4.56
C ILE A 254 -26.08 -15.04 -3.89
N ALA A 255 -26.51 -16.30 -3.84
CA ALA A 255 -25.68 -17.40 -3.32
C ALA A 255 -24.46 -17.66 -4.23
N ASP A 256 -24.61 -17.52 -5.54
CA ASP A 256 -23.49 -17.66 -6.48
C ASP A 256 -22.47 -16.54 -6.25
N ILE A 257 -22.94 -15.31 -5.97
CA ILE A 257 -22.07 -14.19 -5.59
C ILE A 257 -21.31 -14.50 -4.30
N GLN A 258 -21.98 -15.06 -3.29
CA GLN A 258 -21.32 -15.48 -2.04
C GLN A 258 -20.18 -16.46 -2.29
N GLU A 259 -20.41 -17.46 -3.15
CA GLU A 259 -19.41 -18.46 -3.51
C GLU A 259 -18.26 -17.85 -4.32
N ALA A 260 -18.55 -16.96 -5.27
CA ALA A 260 -17.55 -16.25 -6.06
C ALA A 260 -16.65 -15.36 -5.16
N VAL A 261 -17.24 -14.59 -4.25
CA VAL A 261 -16.50 -13.74 -3.29
C VAL A 261 -15.65 -14.60 -2.36
N THR A 262 -16.18 -15.73 -1.88
CA THR A 262 -15.43 -16.67 -1.03
C THR A 262 -14.23 -17.24 -1.79
N THR A 263 -14.45 -17.71 -3.02
CA THR A 263 -13.40 -18.26 -3.88
C THR A 263 -12.29 -17.24 -4.10
N GLN A 264 -12.64 -15.99 -4.45
CA GLN A 264 -11.67 -14.93 -4.66
C GLN A 264 -10.88 -14.57 -3.39
N GLN A 265 -11.50 -14.61 -2.20
CA GLN A 265 -10.77 -14.44 -0.95
C GLN A 265 -9.71 -15.52 -0.74
N PHE A 266 -10.03 -16.79 -0.99
CA PHE A 266 -9.05 -17.88 -0.87
C PHE A 266 -7.97 -17.84 -1.94
N GLU A 267 -8.32 -17.47 -3.18
CA GLU A 267 -7.33 -17.27 -4.25
C GLU A 267 -6.34 -16.14 -3.93
N ARG A 268 -6.84 -15.03 -3.37
CA ARG A 268 -5.98 -13.93 -2.89
C ARG A 268 -5.11 -14.37 -1.73
N ASN A 269 -5.68 -15.04 -0.73
CA ASN A 269 -4.90 -15.53 0.40
C ASN A 269 -3.86 -16.59 0.03
N ALA A 270 -4.07 -17.38 -1.03
CA ALA A 270 -3.05 -18.31 -1.52
C ALA A 270 -1.76 -17.60 -1.96
N ARG A 271 -1.86 -16.31 -2.35
CA ARG A 271 -0.72 -15.46 -2.72
C ARG A 271 -0.15 -14.72 -1.51
N SER A 272 -1.01 -14.12 -0.69
CA SER A 272 -0.59 -13.32 0.47
C SER A 272 -0.19 -14.16 1.69
N GLN A 273 -0.63 -15.42 1.74
CA GLN A 273 -0.32 -16.44 2.75
C GLN A 273 -0.50 -15.92 4.19
N CYS A 274 -1.57 -15.16 4.43
CA CYS A 274 -1.81 -14.51 5.70
C CYS A 274 -2.78 -15.31 6.59
N GLN A 275 -2.64 -15.12 7.90
CA GLN A 275 -3.55 -15.72 8.87
C GLN A 275 -4.86 -14.95 8.98
N ASN A 276 -4.80 -13.61 8.90
CA ASN A 276 -5.98 -12.76 8.91
C ASN A 276 -5.96 -11.83 7.69
N MET A 277 -7.06 -11.82 6.95
CA MET A 277 -7.24 -10.94 5.80
C MET A 277 -8.42 -10.01 6.05
N LEU A 278 -8.20 -8.71 5.87
CA LEU A 278 -9.26 -7.73 5.84
C LEU A 278 -9.39 -7.24 4.41
N CYS A 279 -10.54 -7.45 3.80
CA CYS A 279 -10.75 -7.14 2.39
C CYS A 279 -11.89 -6.15 2.16
N ARG A 280 -11.76 -5.39 1.07
CA ARG A 280 -12.87 -4.68 0.45
C ARG A 280 -13.24 -5.39 -0.83
N ILE A 281 -14.51 -5.71 -0.99
CA ILE A 281 -15.02 -6.38 -2.18
C ILE A 281 -15.63 -5.35 -3.13
N THR A 282 -15.26 -5.40 -4.40
CA THR A 282 -15.93 -4.66 -5.47
C THR A 282 -16.57 -5.68 -6.42
N LEU A 283 -17.90 -5.68 -6.50
CA LEU A 283 -18.65 -6.51 -7.45
C LEU A 283 -18.69 -5.81 -8.80
N THR A 284 -18.25 -6.48 -9.86
CA THR A 284 -18.20 -5.94 -11.22
C THR A 284 -18.92 -6.85 -12.22
N GLY A 285 -19.08 -6.38 -13.45
CA GLY A 285 -19.68 -7.16 -14.53
C GLY A 285 -21.15 -6.83 -14.80
N ALA A 286 -21.67 -7.36 -15.91
CA ALA A 286 -23.05 -7.16 -16.34
C ALA A 286 -23.92 -8.33 -15.85
N THR A 287 -24.79 -8.07 -14.87
CA THR A 287 -25.56 -9.12 -14.18
C THR A 287 -27.06 -8.80 -14.15
N PRO A 288 -27.95 -9.81 -14.26
CA PRO A 288 -29.38 -9.62 -14.03
C PRO A 288 -29.69 -9.25 -12.57
N LEU A 289 -28.72 -9.43 -11.65
CA LEU A 289 -28.89 -9.13 -10.23
C LEU A 289 -28.62 -7.66 -9.88
N HIS A 290 -28.22 -6.82 -10.84
CA HIS A 290 -27.80 -5.43 -10.60
C HIS A 290 -28.77 -4.65 -9.71
N SER A 291 -30.05 -4.60 -10.07
CA SER A 291 -31.08 -3.89 -9.31
C SER A 291 -31.42 -4.54 -7.97
N ALA A 292 -31.13 -5.84 -7.81
CA ALA A 292 -31.34 -6.56 -6.56
C ALA A 292 -30.20 -6.34 -5.55
N LEU A 293 -29.02 -5.91 -6.00
CA LEU A 293 -27.84 -5.60 -5.18
C LEU A 293 -27.98 -4.22 -4.50
N THR A 294 -29.07 -4.05 -3.74
CA THR A 294 -29.33 -2.86 -2.94
C THR A 294 -28.37 -2.78 -1.74
N PRO A 295 -28.19 -1.60 -1.11
CA PRO A 295 -27.34 -1.47 0.07
C PRO A 295 -27.69 -2.45 1.21
N HIS A 296 -28.98 -2.76 1.38
CA HIS A 296 -29.43 -3.74 2.38
C HIS A 296 -28.95 -5.16 2.03
N VAL A 297 -29.10 -5.59 0.77
CA VAL A 297 -28.66 -6.90 0.30
C VAL A 297 -27.14 -7.04 0.38
N LEU A 298 -26.38 -5.98 0.06
CA LEU A 298 -24.91 -5.98 0.18
C LEU A 298 -24.47 -6.07 1.66
N ALA A 299 -25.18 -5.41 2.57
CA ALA A 299 -24.90 -5.52 4.00
C ALA A 299 -25.16 -6.94 4.54
N ASP A 300 -26.26 -7.57 4.12
CA ASP A 300 -26.59 -8.95 4.48
C ASP A 300 -25.58 -9.94 3.89
N LEU A 301 -25.22 -9.74 2.61
CA LEU A 301 -24.17 -10.51 1.92
C LEU A 301 -22.85 -10.46 2.70
N ARG A 302 -22.42 -9.25 3.09
CA ARG A 302 -21.23 -9.04 3.90
C ARG A 302 -21.31 -9.77 5.24
N SER A 303 -22.44 -9.67 5.94
CA SER A 303 -22.64 -10.33 7.24
C SER A 303 -22.52 -11.85 7.11
N VAL A 304 -23.22 -12.45 6.16
CA VAL A 304 -23.24 -13.91 5.95
C VAL A 304 -21.84 -14.44 5.62
N ILE A 305 -21.06 -13.72 4.83
CA ILE A 305 -19.70 -14.14 4.48
C ILE A 305 -18.76 -14.00 5.68
N ASN A 306 -18.85 -12.89 6.42
CA ASN A 306 -18.02 -12.66 7.62
C ASN A 306 -18.28 -13.68 8.73
N ASP A 307 -19.51 -14.17 8.87
CA ASP A 307 -19.88 -15.19 9.85
C ASP A 307 -19.32 -16.59 9.50
N ARG A 308 -18.96 -16.81 8.23
CA ARG A 308 -18.52 -18.13 7.74
C ARG A 308 -17.03 -18.40 8.02
N TYR A 309 -16.18 -17.38 7.93
CA TYR A 309 -14.73 -17.52 8.04
C TYR A 309 -14.15 -16.53 9.06
N PRO A 310 -13.81 -16.96 10.29
CA PRO A 310 -13.38 -16.05 11.36
C PRO A 310 -12.00 -15.38 11.11
N PHE A 311 -11.29 -15.81 10.07
CA PHE A 311 -9.97 -15.32 9.67
C PHE A 311 -10.05 -14.33 8.49
N PHE A 312 -11.18 -14.21 7.79
CA PHE A 312 -11.37 -13.19 6.76
C PHE A 312 -12.48 -12.21 7.18
N PHE A 313 -12.33 -10.96 6.81
CA PHE A 313 -13.33 -9.95 7.10
C PHE A 313 -13.46 -8.95 5.98
N ILE A 314 -14.67 -8.87 5.46
CA ILE A 314 -15.08 -7.87 4.49
C ILE A 314 -15.49 -6.61 5.25
N ASP A 315 -14.79 -5.51 5.04
CA ASP A 315 -15.17 -4.22 5.62
C ASP A 315 -16.34 -3.59 4.87
N ASP A 316 -16.34 -3.72 3.55
CA ASP A 316 -17.34 -3.16 2.67
C ASP A 316 -17.49 -3.96 1.37
N VAL A 317 -18.70 -3.89 0.79
CA VAL A 317 -19.01 -4.47 -0.52
C VAL A 317 -19.55 -3.37 -1.41
N VAL A 318 -18.74 -2.97 -2.40
CA VAL A 318 -19.07 -1.94 -3.37
C VAL A 318 -19.72 -2.60 -4.59
N ASN A 319 -20.87 -2.06 -5.02
CA ASN A 319 -21.54 -2.50 -6.23
C ASN A 319 -21.15 -1.60 -7.41
N GLU A 320 -20.29 -2.10 -8.30
CA GLU A 320 -19.93 -1.47 -9.58
C GLU A 320 -20.42 -2.31 -10.77
N THR A 321 -21.45 -3.14 -10.54
CA THR A 321 -22.08 -3.93 -11.59
C THR A 321 -22.91 -3.05 -12.51
N ARG A 322 -23.29 -3.59 -13.67
CA ARG A 322 -24.25 -2.96 -14.60
C ARG A 322 -25.42 -3.90 -14.86
N ALA A 323 -26.58 -3.34 -15.18
CA ALA A 323 -27.73 -4.15 -15.57
C ALA A 323 -27.42 -4.98 -16.83
N LYS A 324 -27.71 -6.29 -16.78
CA LYS A 324 -27.61 -7.14 -17.97
C LYS A 324 -28.81 -6.88 -18.89
N ILE A 325 -28.57 -6.11 -19.94
CA ILE A 325 -29.59 -5.73 -20.93
C ILE A 325 -29.65 -6.79 -22.01
N ASP A 326 -30.74 -7.55 -22.07
CA ASP A 326 -31.07 -8.38 -23.23
C ASP A 326 -31.75 -7.52 -24.30
N LYS A 327 -30.94 -6.97 -25.21
CA LYS A 327 -31.41 -6.08 -26.26
C LYS A 327 -32.40 -6.76 -27.21
N ASP A 328 -32.23 -8.06 -27.46
CA ASP A 328 -33.10 -8.81 -28.37
C ASP A 328 -34.46 -9.10 -27.73
N ALA A 329 -34.52 -9.25 -26.40
CA ALA A 329 -35.77 -9.32 -25.66
C ALA A 329 -36.49 -7.97 -25.65
N ILE A 330 -35.76 -6.88 -25.34
CA ILE A 330 -36.34 -5.53 -25.27
C ILE A 330 -36.94 -5.10 -26.61
N GLU A 331 -36.28 -5.39 -27.74
CA GLU A 331 -36.82 -5.07 -29.06
C GLU A 331 -38.12 -5.82 -29.38
N LYS A 332 -38.34 -6.99 -28.77
CA LYS A 332 -39.56 -7.78 -28.95
C LYS A 332 -40.71 -7.34 -28.04
N GLU A 333 -40.42 -6.67 -26.92
CA GLU A 333 -41.44 -6.25 -25.96
C GLU A 333 -42.29 -5.05 -26.45
N GLY A 334 -41.82 -4.30 -27.46
CA GLY A 334 -42.62 -3.24 -28.10
C GLY A 334 -42.94 -2.03 -27.21
N LEU A 335 -42.26 -1.90 -26.07
CA LEU A 335 -42.40 -0.79 -25.12
C LEU A 335 -41.43 0.36 -25.43
N PHE A 336 -41.47 1.45 -24.65
CA PHE A 336 -40.60 2.62 -24.81
C PHE A 336 -39.11 2.28 -25.05
N PRO A 337 -38.48 1.33 -24.33
CA PRO A 337 -37.08 1.02 -24.57
C PRO A 337 -36.80 0.40 -25.95
N ALA A 338 -37.78 -0.28 -26.56
CA ALA A 338 -37.69 -0.78 -27.94
C ALA A 338 -37.70 0.37 -28.96
N VAL A 339 -38.59 1.35 -28.76
CA VAL A 339 -38.67 2.55 -29.60
C VAL A 339 -37.38 3.38 -29.48
N TYR A 340 -36.86 3.52 -28.26
CA TYR A 340 -35.58 4.18 -27.99
C TYR A 340 -34.42 3.48 -28.73
N LEU A 341 -34.26 2.15 -28.59
CA LEU A 341 -33.24 1.39 -29.30
C LEU A 341 -33.32 1.54 -30.82
N SER A 342 -34.54 1.47 -31.38
CA SER A 342 -34.75 1.63 -32.82
C SER A 342 -34.36 3.03 -33.31
N THR A 343 -34.64 4.06 -32.51
CA THR A 343 -34.33 5.46 -32.81
C THR A 343 -32.82 5.70 -32.73
N MET A 344 -32.17 5.19 -31.68
CA MET A 344 -30.72 5.24 -31.52
C MET A 344 -29.99 4.54 -32.67
N ARG A 345 -30.46 3.36 -33.11
CA ARG A 345 -29.88 2.64 -34.27
C ARG A 345 -30.05 3.44 -35.56
N ALA A 346 -31.19 4.09 -35.77
CA ALA A 346 -31.43 4.93 -36.94
C ALA A 346 -30.50 6.15 -36.97
N GLN A 347 -30.36 6.86 -35.84
CA GLN A 347 -29.45 8.01 -35.72
C GLN A 347 -27.97 7.60 -35.84
N LYS A 348 -27.59 6.44 -35.29
CA LYS A 348 -26.22 5.91 -35.46
C LYS A 348 -25.90 5.56 -36.91
N LYS A 349 -26.89 5.11 -37.68
CA LYS A 349 -26.75 4.79 -39.10
C LYS A 349 -26.53 6.04 -39.96
N ASP A 350 -27.09 7.18 -39.54
CA ASP A 350 -26.87 8.48 -40.16
C ASP A 350 -25.95 9.37 -39.31
N ARG A 351 -24.66 9.03 -39.32
CA ARG A 351 -23.62 9.71 -38.53
C ARG A 351 -23.52 11.21 -38.81
N VAL A 352 -23.82 11.65 -40.02
CA VAL A 352 -23.74 13.07 -40.41
C VAL A 352 -24.86 13.85 -39.75
N ASP A 353 -26.09 13.33 -39.82
CA ASP A 353 -27.25 13.95 -39.19
C ASP A 353 -27.15 13.92 -37.66
N GLY A 354 -26.72 12.78 -37.08
CA GLY A 354 -26.54 12.65 -35.63
C GLY A 354 -25.49 13.60 -35.04
N LEU A 355 -24.39 13.86 -35.75
CA LEU A 355 -23.39 14.85 -35.34
C LEU A 355 -23.95 16.28 -35.44
N SER A 356 -24.63 16.61 -36.53
CA SER A 356 -25.26 17.92 -36.74
C SER A 356 -26.29 18.24 -35.66
N TYR A 357 -27.11 17.24 -35.28
CA TYR A 357 -28.07 17.36 -34.20
C TYR A 357 -27.39 17.68 -32.86
N LEU A 358 -26.33 16.94 -32.50
CA LEU A 358 -25.61 17.17 -31.24
C LEU A 358 -24.94 18.55 -31.22
N GLU A 359 -24.33 18.99 -32.33
CA GLU A 359 -23.74 20.33 -32.46
C GLU A 359 -24.79 21.43 -32.22
N GLN A 360 -25.99 21.26 -32.76
CA GLN A 360 -27.11 22.19 -32.54
C GLN A 360 -27.59 22.19 -31.08
N GLN A 361 -27.69 21.03 -30.42
CA GLN A 361 -28.14 20.97 -29.02
C GLN A 361 -27.14 21.61 -28.06
N PHE A 362 -25.83 21.36 -28.25
CA PHE A 362 -24.80 22.01 -27.44
C PHE A 362 -24.80 23.53 -27.64
N SER A 363 -24.95 23.99 -28.89
CA SER A 363 -25.07 25.42 -29.19
C SER A 363 -26.33 26.06 -28.59
N ALA A 364 -27.45 25.35 -28.54
CA ALA A 364 -28.69 25.85 -27.94
C ALA A 364 -28.61 25.97 -26.40
N LEU A 365 -27.74 25.18 -25.77
CA LEU A 365 -27.49 25.20 -24.32
C LEU A 365 -26.29 26.09 -23.93
N ASP A 366 -25.70 26.81 -24.89
CA ASP A 366 -24.50 27.64 -24.72
C ASP A 366 -23.30 26.86 -24.14
N LEU A 367 -23.20 25.58 -24.51
CA LEU A 367 -22.13 24.67 -24.08
C LEU A 367 -21.08 24.49 -25.19
N PRO A 368 -19.78 24.38 -24.83
CA PRO A 368 -18.74 24.12 -25.81
C PRO A 368 -18.92 22.72 -26.44
N VAL A 369 -18.98 22.67 -27.77
CA VAL A 369 -19.12 21.43 -28.53
C VAL A 369 -17.85 20.57 -28.38
N PRO A 370 -17.92 19.36 -27.82
CA PRO A 370 -16.78 18.46 -27.73
C PRO A 370 -16.39 17.91 -29.11
N LYS A 371 -15.16 17.40 -29.27
CA LYS A 371 -14.69 16.75 -30.52
C LYS A 371 -15.34 15.37 -30.73
N LEU A 372 -16.66 15.37 -30.95
CA LEU A 372 -17.50 14.17 -31.02
C LEU A 372 -17.25 13.33 -32.26
N GLN A 373 -16.70 13.89 -33.34
CA GLN A 373 -16.40 13.15 -34.58
C GLN A 373 -15.55 11.89 -34.36
N ARG A 374 -14.61 11.90 -33.41
CA ARG A 374 -13.73 10.74 -33.12
C ARG A 374 -14.32 9.76 -32.11
N ARG A 375 -15.25 10.22 -31.27
CA ARG A 375 -15.82 9.44 -30.16
C ARG A 375 -17.30 9.10 -30.38
N PHE A 376 -17.88 9.43 -31.52
CA PHE A 376 -19.31 9.29 -31.79
C PHE A 376 -19.84 7.88 -31.47
N ASP A 377 -19.16 6.83 -31.96
CA ASP A 377 -19.58 5.45 -31.75
C ASP A 377 -19.49 4.99 -30.28
N GLU A 378 -18.52 5.53 -29.54
CA GLU A 378 -18.32 5.27 -28.11
C GLU A 378 -19.35 6.04 -27.27
N ALA A 379 -19.54 7.33 -27.55
CA ALA A 379 -20.54 8.18 -26.93
C ALA A 379 -21.97 7.65 -27.14
N CYS A 380 -22.28 7.12 -28.33
CA CYS A 380 -23.56 6.45 -28.58
C CYS A 380 -23.74 5.19 -27.71
N LYS A 381 -22.69 4.40 -27.47
CA LYS A 381 -22.76 3.22 -26.59
C LYS A 381 -22.91 3.61 -25.12
N GLU A 382 -22.20 4.64 -24.68
CA GLU A 382 -22.31 5.19 -23.33
C GLU A 382 -23.72 5.75 -23.09
N ALA A 383 -24.23 6.56 -24.02
CA ALA A 383 -25.57 7.12 -23.94
C ALA A 383 -26.67 6.05 -23.95
N GLU A 384 -26.51 5.00 -24.77
CA GLU A 384 -27.42 3.86 -24.79
C GLU A 384 -27.46 3.17 -23.42
N SER A 385 -26.30 2.91 -22.82
CA SER A 385 -26.19 2.25 -21.50
C SER A 385 -26.81 3.09 -20.39
N LEU A 386 -26.53 4.41 -20.38
CA LEU A 386 -27.03 5.35 -19.38
C LEU A 386 -28.57 5.40 -19.34
N VAL A 387 -29.25 5.39 -20.49
CA VAL A 387 -30.72 5.44 -20.52
C VAL A 387 -31.33 4.17 -19.94
N PHE A 388 -30.71 3.01 -20.16
CA PHE A 388 -31.18 1.77 -19.54
C PHE A 388 -30.95 1.74 -18.04
N ASP A 389 -29.81 2.25 -17.57
CA ASP A 389 -29.54 2.38 -16.14
C ASP A 389 -30.62 3.27 -15.49
N LEU A 390 -30.90 4.45 -16.06
CA LEU A 390 -31.95 5.37 -15.59
C LEU A 390 -33.38 4.77 -15.62
N LEU A 391 -33.70 3.99 -16.66
CA LEU A 391 -35.00 3.31 -16.75
C LEU A 391 -35.14 2.19 -15.72
N SER A 392 -34.02 1.57 -15.32
CA SER A 392 -34.00 0.54 -14.27
C SER A 392 -34.09 1.14 -12.86
N GLU A 393 -33.60 2.35 -12.65
CA GLU A 393 -33.71 3.09 -11.37
C GLU A 393 -35.16 3.52 -11.07
N ASN A 394 -35.90 3.99 -12.08
CA ASN A 394 -37.28 4.50 -11.91
C ASN A 394 -38.37 3.43 -11.73
N ASN A 395 -38.06 2.14 -11.86
CA ASN A 395 -39.02 1.06 -11.63
C ASN A 395 -39.08 0.59 -10.16
N ASN A 396 -38.34 1.26 -9.27
CA ASN A 396 -38.22 0.91 -7.84
C ASN A 396 -38.93 1.89 -6.88
N ASP A 397 -39.66 2.87 -7.38
CA ASP A 397 -40.63 3.71 -6.63
C ASP A 397 -42.07 3.30 -6.96
#